data_AF-A0A059BQT3-F1
#
_entry.id   AF-A0A059BQT3-F1
#
_cell.length_a   1.000
_cell.length_b   1.000
_cell.length_c   1.000
_cell.angle_alpha   90.00
_cell.angle_beta   90.00
_cell.angle_gamma   90.00
#
_symmetry.space_group_name_H-M   'P 1'
#
loop_
_entity.id
_entity.type
_entity.pdbx_description
1 polymer ?
#
loop_
_entity_poly.entity_id
_entity_poly.type
_entity_poly.pdbx_seq_one_letter_code
_entity_poly.pdbx_strand_id
1 'polypeptide(L)'
;MASIKFEMAPFNSQNNFGLWRIKIKALLHREGSVRDLDGNYPNDMTMAKIEEMKEWAYNTIQLLLSSKVLRKVANEETTSGL
;
A
#
# COMPACT_ATOMS: atom_id res chain seq x y z
N MET A 1 3.16 -13.73 -22.89
CA MET A 1 3.83 -13.33 -21.65
C MET A 1 2.92 -13.74 -20.50
N ALA A 2 3.27 -14.78 -19.74
CA ALA A 2 2.46 -15.15 -18.58
C ALA A 2 2.53 -14.01 -17.56
N SER A 3 1.44 -13.25 -17.41
CA SER A 3 1.33 -12.29 -16.32
C SER A 3 1.32 -13.10 -15.04
N ILE A 4 2.45 -13.11 -14.32
CA ILE A 4 2.50 -13.68 -12.97
C ILE A 4 1.62 -12.77 -12.12
N LYS A 5 0.34 -13.15 -12.04
CA LYS A 5 -0.65 -12.54 -11.19
C LYS A 5 -0.17 -12.80 -9.77
N PHE A 6 0.43 -11.80 -9.15
CA PHE A 6 0.92 -11.92 -7.80
C PHE A 6 -0.29 -11.96 -6.88
N GLU A 7 -0.79 -13.16 -6.59
CA GLU A 7 -1.86 -13.36 -5.61
C GLU A 7 -1.28 -13.18 -4.21
N MET A 8 -1.24 -11.93 -3.76
CA MET A 8 -1.02 -11.64 -2.35
C MET A 8 -2.31 -11.86 -1.59
N ALA A 9 -2.27 -12.71 -0.56
CA ALA A 9 -3.36 -12.82 0.39
C ALA A 9 -3.57 -11.50 1.14
N PRO A 10 -4.82 -10.99 1.25
CA PRO A 10 -5.11 -9.79 2.02
C PRO A 10 -4.68 -9.92 3.49
N PHE A 11 -4.26 -8.81 4.10
CA PHE A 11 -3.97 -8.78 5.52
C PHE A 11 -5.25 -8.89 6.34
N ASN A 12 -5.30 -9.91 7.20
CA ASN A 12 -6.48 -10.31 7.95
C ASN A 12 -6.28 -10.27 9.47
N SER A 13 -5.27 -9.54 9.96
CA SER A 13 -4.80 -9.46 11.36
C SER A 13 -4.22 -10.74 11.97
N GLN A 14 -4.39 -11.91 11.33
CA GLN A 14 -3.79 -13.18 11.77
C GLN A 14 -2.45 -13.44 11.10
N ASN A 15 -2.29 -12.94 9.87
CA ASN A 15 -1.03 -13.04 9.13
C ASN A 15 0.07 -12.18 9.79
N ASN A 16 1.33 -12.60 9.64
CA ASN A 16 2.46 -11.80 10.09
C ASN A 16 2.52 -10.47 9.31
N PHE A 17 2.27 -9.36 10.00
CA PHE A 17 2.26 -8.03 9.40
C PHE A 17 3.63 -7.64 8.81
N GLY A 18 4.74 -8.02 9.45
CA GLY A 18 6.08 -7.75 8.94
C GLY A 18 6.33 -8.40 7.59
N LEU A 19 5.99 -9.69 7.45
CA LEU A 19 6.09 -10.40 6.18
C LEU A 19 5.16 -9.83 5.11
N TRP A 20 3.92 -9.48 5.48
CA TRP A 20 2.98 -8.85 4.56
C TRP A 20 3.49 -7.49 4.07
N ARG A 21 4.02 -6.66 4.98
CA ARG A 21 4.61 -5.35 4.67
C ARG A 21 5.80 -5.48 3.70
N ILE A 22 6.71 -6.43 3.92
CA ILE A 22 7.85 -6.67 3.02
C ILE A 22 7.35 -7.00 1.60
N LYS A 23 6.34 -7.88 1.49
CA LYS A 23 5.77 -8.26 0.19
C LYS A 23 5.07 -7.08 -0.50
N ILE A 24 4.36 -6.23 0.24
CA ILE A 24 3.72 -5.03 -0.34
C ILE A 24 4.77 -4.05 -0.83
N LYS A 25 5.82 -3.78 -0.04
CA LYS A 25 6.91 -2.90 -0.48
C LYS A 25 7.52 -3.39 -1.80
N ALA A 26 7.74 -4.70 -1.93
CA ALA A 26 8.24 -5.29 -3.18
C ALA A 26 7.25 -5.14 -4.35
N LEU A 27 5.94 -5.27 -4.09
CA LEU A 27 4.89 -5.06 -5.10
C LEU A 27 4.85 -3.61 -5.58
N LEU A 28 4.80 -2.64 -4.66
CA LEU A 28 4.76 -1.21 -4.96
C LEU A 28 6.00 -0.76 -5.76
N HIS A 29 7.16 -1.35 -5.45
CA HIS A 29 8.40 -1.10 -6.18
C HIS A 29 8.36 -1.71 -7.59
N ARG A 30 7.91 -2.96 -7.73
CA ARG A 30 7.78 -3.66 -9.03
C ARG A 30 6.83 -2.94 -9.98
N GLU A 31 5.72 -2.41 -9.46
CA GLU A 31 4.69 -1.74 -10.28
C GLU A 31 5.07 -0.28 -10.63
N GLY A 32 6.29 0.14 -10.25
CA GLY A 32 6.86 1.43 -10.62
C GLY A 32 6.31 2.61 -9.82
N SER A 33 5.50 2.33 -8.80
CA SER A 33 4.78 3.38 -8.09
C SER A 33 5.53 3.94 -6.91
N VAL A 34 6.59 3.29 -6.43
CA VAL A 34 7.47 3.92 -5.44
C VAL A 34 8.93 3.56 -5.70
N ARG A 35 9.69 4.53 -6.24
CA ARG A 35 11.15 4.43 -6.35
C ARG A 35 11.83 4.56 -4.99
N ASP A 36 11.22 5.31 -4.06
CA ASP A 36 11.70 5.47 -2.70
C ASP A 36 10.53 5.54 -1.69
N LEU A 37 10.32 4.47 -0.93
CA LEU A 37 9.24 4.35 0.07
C LEU A 37 9.53 5.14 1.34
N ASP A 38 10.76 5.62 1.51
CA ASP A 38 11.19 6.42 2.66
C ASP A 38 11.05 7.93 2.38
N GLY A 39 10.44 8.31 1.25
CA GLY A 39 10.08 9.69 0.93
C GLY A 39 11.20 10.51 0.29
N ASN A 40 12.32 9.87 -0.03
CA ASN A 40 13.44 10.49 -0.74
C ASN A 40 13.22 10.37 -2.26
N TYR A 41 12.32 11.19 -2.78
CA TYR A 41 12.03 11.25 -4.21
C TYR A 41 13.17 11.96 -4.94
N PRO A 42 13.54 11.50 -6.14
CA PRO A 42 14.47 12.22 -7.00
C PRO A 42 14.00 13.66 -7.26
N ASN A 43 14.92 14.64 -7.22
CA ASN A 43 14.61 16.07 -7.38
C ASN A 43 13.98 16.43 -8.74
N ASP A 44 14.10 15.55 -9.74
CA ASP A 44 13.51 15.66 -11.07
C ASP A 44 12.03 15.25 -11.12
N MET A 45 11.47 14.72 -10.03
CA MET A 45 10.08 14.28 -9.97
C MET A 45 9.13 15.42 -9.61
N THR A 46 8.11 15.65 -10.45
CA THR A 46 7.08 16.66 -10.19
C THR A 46 6.20 16.27 -9.01
N MET A 47 5.77 17.26 -8.20
CA MET A 47 4.83 17.07 -7.09
C MET A 47 3.57 16.28 -7.50
N ALA A 48 2.99 16.59 -8.66
CA ALA A 48 1.84 15.86 -9.20
C ALA A 48 2.13 14.36 -9.40
N LYS A 49 3.34 14.01 -9.84
CA LYS A 49 3.74 12.61 -10.04
C LYS A 49 3.94 11.89 -8.71
N ILE A 50 4.49 12.58 -7.72
CA ILE A 50 4.64 12.07 -6.35
C ILE A 50 3.26 11.81 -5.74
N GLU A 51 2.30 12.71 -5.96
CA GLU A 51 0.94 12.56 -5.45
C GLU A 51 0.20 11.39 -6.10
N GLU A 52 0.28 11.25 -7.43
CA GLU A 52 -0.28 10.11 -8.16
C GLU A 52 0.29 8.77 -7.66
N MET A 53 1.61 8.72 -7.42
CA MET A 53 2.30 7.55 -6.88
C MET A 53 1.84 7.22 -5.45
N LYS A 54 1.66 8.23 -4.61
CA LYS A 54 1.13 8.06 -3.24
C LYS A 54 -0.31 7.58 -3.25
N GLU A 55 -1.16 8.17 -4.07
CA GLU A 55 -2.56 7.78 -4.20
C GLU A 55 -2.68 6.33 -4.68
N TRP A 56 -1.89 5.96 -5.70
CA TRP A 56 -1.85 4.58 -6.17
C TRP A 56 -1.36 3.61 -5.08
N ALA A 57 -0.31 3.96 -4.34
CA ALA A 57 0.21 3.12 -3.27
C ALA A 57 -0.82 2.93 -2.15
N TYR A 58 -1.51 4.02 -1.79
CA TYR A 58 -2.58 4.02 -0.82
C TYR A 58 -3.73 3.10 -1.25
N ASN A 59 -4.23 3.27 -2.47
CA ASN A 59 -5.32 2.44 -3.03
C ASN A 59 -4.92 0.96 -3.10
N THR A 60 -3.68 0.68 -3.50
CA THR A 60 -3.15 -0.71 -3.56
C THR A 60 -3.09 -1.33 -2.17
N ILE A 61 -2.62 -0.59 -1.16
CA ILE A 61 -2.59 -1.07 0.23
C ILE A 61 -4.01 -1.37 0.70
N GLN A 62 -4.98 -0.47 0.45
CA GLN A 62 -6.37 -0.68 0.84
C GLN A 62 -6.98 -1.95 0.22
N LEU A 63 -6.73 -2.20 -1.06
CA LEU A 63 -7.21 -3.40 -1.76
C LEU A 63 -6.60 -4.70 -1.20
N LEU A 64 -5.44 -4.60 -0.55
CA LEU A 64 -4.73 -5.72 0.07
C LEU A 64 -5.05 -5.87 1.56
N LEU A 65 -6.00 -5.11 2.10
CA LEU A 65 -6.54 -5.30 3.43
C LEU A 65 -7.84 -6.09 3.35
N SER A 66 -8.05 -6.99 4.32
CA SER A 66 -9.35 -7.68 4.45
C SER A 66 -10.43 -6.72 4.94
N SER A 67 -11.70 -7.00 4.61
CA SER A 67 -12.85 -6.22 5.07
C SER A 67 -12.91 -6.07 6.60
N LYS A 68 -12.43 -7.07 7.35
CA LYS A 68 -12.33 -7.02 8.82
C LYS A 68 -11.36 -5.94 9.29
N VAL A 69 -10.22 -5.81 8.61
CA VAL A 69 -9.20 -4.80 8.93
C VAL A 69 -9.67 -3.42 8.48
N LEU A 70 -10.24 -3.30 7.28
CA LEU A 70 -10.82 -2.05 6.79
C LEU A 70 -11.90 -1.50 7.73
N ARG A 71 -12.79 -2.36 8.23
CA ARG A 71 -13.81 -1.95 9.22
C ARG A 71 -13.20 -1.44 10.53
N LYS A 72 -12.09 -2.04 11.00
CA LYS A 72 -11.39 -1.56 12.18
C LYS A 72 -10.77 -0.19 11.96
N VAL A 73 -10.08 0.00 10.82
CA VAL A 73 -9.47 1.28 10.44
C VAL A 73 -10.53 2.38 10.31
N ALA A 74 -11.65 2.09 9.64
CA ALA A 74 -12.77 3.04 9.52
C ALA A 74 -13.35 3.43 10.89
N ASN A 75 -13.53 2.46 11.79
CA ASN A 75 -14.03 2.73 13.14
C ASN A 75 -13.02 3.51 14.00
N GLU A 76 -11.71 3.28 13.83
CA GLU A 76 -10.64 4.03 14.50
C GLU A 76 -10.58 5.49 14.01
N GLU A 77 -10.68 5.75 12.70
CA GLU A 77 -10.77 7.11 12.16
C GLU A 77 -12.00 7.86 12.71
N THR A 78 -13.11 7.16 12.88
CA THR A 78 -14.33 7.74 13.47
C THR A 78 -14.16 8.08 14.96
N THR A 79 -13.22 7.44 15.66
CA THR A 79 -12.96 7.65 17.09
C THR A 79 -11.84 8.67 17.34
N SER A 80 -10.85 8.78 16.46
CA SER A 80 -9.83 9.82 16.51
C SER A 80 -10.30 11.19 16.00
N GLY A 81 -11.47 11.25 15.35
CA GLY A 81 -12.13 12.49 14.93
C GLY A 81 -13.06 13.13 15.97
N LEU A 82 -13.07 12.62 17.21
CA LEU A 82 -13.92 13.08 18.33
C LEU A 82 -13.11 13.77 19.42
#